data_AF-A0AAV9SYY4-F1
#
_entry.id   AF-A0AAV9SYY4-F1
#
_cell.length_a   1.000
_cell.length_b   1.000
_cell.length_c   1.000
_cell.angle_alpha   90.00
_cell.angle_beta   90.00
_cell.angle_gamma   90.00
#
_symmetry.space_group_name_H-M   'P 1'
#
loop_
_entity.id
_entity.type
_entity.pdbx_description
1 polymer ?
#
loop_
_entity_poly.entity_id
_entity_poly.type
_entity_poly.pdbx_seq_one_letter_code
_entity_poly.pdbx_strand_id
1 'polypeptide(L)'
;MAGVFTQFPPLVGLYNKWRLDNNREWGAAALVQNIIMVFFRIEDNWCSNFELPPDAGERKHFRIDVLLLQYGPTFHAPGTLVPRLLVEIKGRGGSPREVERQALLNAKASIRQYSLAGLFVQTVIGIESGLYFRFWWIDAHFEGLVPLDSGPPSGTRRGRREYIAVETEQGALLEMYYAQVRRGTPDLPQEPFSQDDFSQEDFAQEQMDPFSQGQSYQFVPEPVGSVLQEEPHQSFEADVAHEDNETMTDDIQGDQYDEEYDGADLASEDEMEDWMEMEPVAQDGTTAGTSQSSRSTSSRQAKIIMEPHLMQSTKYLFRRRGKTRVTRERDWDKQVYDGTEIWIYKADSRYWGYKPK
;
A
#
# COMPACT_ATOMS: atom_id res chain seq x y z
N MET A 1 8.71 20.14 -0.70
CA MET A 1 7.46 19.38 -0.92
C MET A 1 6.90 19.80 -2.27
N ALA A 2 6.36 18.87 -3.04
CA ALA A 2 5.74 19.13 -4.35
C ALA A 2 4.23 18.82 -4.31
N GLY A 3 3.51 19.11 -5.41
CA GLY A 3 2.10 18.76 -5.59
C GLY A 3 1.14 19.46 -4.62
N VAL A 4 0.28 18.68 -3.95
CA VAL A 4 -0.75 19.19 -3.03
C VAL A 4 -0.22 20.20 -1.99
N PHE A 5 1.01 20.01 -1.53
CA PHE A 5 1.61 20.85 -0.50
C PHE A 5 2.08 22.21 -1.01
N THR A 6 2.38 22.36 -2.30
CA THR A 6 2.70 23.68 -2.88
C THR A 6 1.43 24.49 -3.12
N GLN A 7 0.32 23.83 -3.48
CA GLN A 7 -0.97 24.49 -3.71
C GLN A 7 -1.66 24.89 -2.41
N PHE A 8 -1.43 24.12 -1.32
CA PHE A 8 -2.11 24.33 -0.04
C PHE A 8 -1.11 24.38 1.12
N PRO A 9 -0.44 25.53 1.35
CA PRO A 9 0.55 25.69 2.41
C PRO A 9 0.08 25.27 3.82
N PRO A 10 -1.20 25.45 4.23
CA PRO A 10 -1.66 24.95 5.52
C PRO A 10 -1.51 23.42 5.71
N LEU A 11 -1.58 22.64 4.62
CA LEU A 11 -1.38 21.19 4.67
C LEU A 11 0.07 20.82 4.99
N VAL A 12 1.04 21.67 4.67
CA VAL A 12 2.46 21.50 5.05
C VAL A 12 2.60 21.51 6.58
N GLY A 13 1.94 22.46 7.23
CA GLY A 13 1.95 22.56 8.70
C GLY A 13 1.33 21.33 9.36
N LEU A 14 0.18 20.88 8.85
CA LEU A 14 -0.47 19.66 9.32
C LEU A 14 0.38 18.41 9.08
N TYR A 15 1.01 18.29 7.91
CA TYR A 15 1.90 17.17 7.58
C TYR A 15 3.12 17.13 8.51
N ASN A 16 3.77 18.26 8.71
CA ASN A 16 4.93 18.35 9.61
C ASN A 16 4.54 18.02 11.05
N LYS A 17 3.41 18.55 11.54
CA LYS A 17 2.89 18.24 12.89
C LYS A 17 2.55 16.77 13.06
N TRP A 18 1.91 16.16 12.05
CA TRP A 18 1.65 14.72 12.05
C TRP A 18 2.96 13.92 12.10
N ARG A 19 3.92 14.25 11.22
CA ARG A 19 5.19 13.54 11.10
C ARG A 19 6.03 13.63 12.37
N LEU A 20 6.08 14.80 13.02
CA LEU A 20 6.92 15.05 14.19
C LEU A 20 6.28 14.55 15.49
N ASP A 21 5.00 14.83 15.70
CA ASP A 21 4.38 14.70 17.02
C ASP A 21 3.41 13.51 17.11
N ASN A 22 2.84 13.07 15.98
CA ASN A 22 1.65 12.22 15.97
C ASN A 22 1.63 11.21 14.82
N ASN A 23 2.73 10.48 14.59
CA ASN A 23 2.76 9.41 13.59
C ASN A 23 1.99 8.14 14.05
N ARG A 24 0.72 8.36 14.39
CA ARG A 24 -0.30 7.38 14.69
C ARG A 24 -1.33 7.40 13.57
N GLU A 25 -2.13 6.34 13.48
CA GLU A 25 -3.15 6.17 12.42
C GLU A 25 -4.12 7.34 12.32
N TRP A 26 -4.66 7.81 13.45
CA TRP A 26 -5.62 8.91 13.48
C TRP A 26 -5.03 10.25 13.01
N GLY A 27 -3.73 10.49 13.21
CA GLY A 27 -3.08 11.69 12.69
C GLY A 27 -2.91 11.64 11.16
N ALA A 28 -2.60 10.46 10.62
CA ALA A 28 -2.52 10.24 9.18
C ALA A 28 -3.91 10.37 8.55
N ALA A 29 -4.93 9.81 9.21
CA ALA A 29 -6.32 9.96 8.81
C ALA A 29 -6.74 11.43 8.78
N ALA A 30 -6.50 12.20 9.84
CA ALA A 30 -6.83 13.62 9.89
C ALA A 30 -6.20 14.42 8.73
N LEU A 31 -4.92 14.15 8.41
CA LEU A 31 -4.28 14.80 7.26
C LEU A 31 -4.94 14.42 5.93
N VAL A 32 -5.20 13.13 5.70
CA VAL A 32 -5.85 12.65 4.47
C VAL A 32 -7.26 13.22 4.34
N GLN A 33 -8.02 13.30 5.43
CA GLN A 33 -9.34 13.92 5.45
C GLN A 33 -9.27 15.40 5.03
N ASN A 34 -8.29 16.16 5.54
CA ASN A 34 -8.07 17.55 5.14
C ASN A 34 -7.68 17.66 3.65
N ILE A 35 -6.82 16.77 3.16
CA ILE A 35 -6.49 16.70 1.73
C ILE A 35 -7.78 16.49 0.90
N ILE A 36 -8.61 15.51 1.26
CA ILE A 36 -9.86 15.21 0.55
C ILE A 36 -10.81 16.41 0.56
N MET A 37 -11.01 17.06 1.72
CA MET A 37 -11.89 18.22 1.84
C MET A 37 -11.45 19.40 0.96
N VAL A 38 -10.15 19.57 0.77
CA VAL A 38 -9.59 20.61 -0.10
C VAL A 38 -9.86 20.31 -1.59
N PHE A 39 -9.77 19.04 -2.01
CA PHE A 39 -10.04 18.66 -3.40
C PHE A 39 -11.53 18.45 -3.72
N PHE A 40 -12.36 18.12 -2.73
CA PHE A 40 -13.75 17.74 -2.95
C PHE A 40 -14.67 18.54 -2.03
N ARG A 41 -14.95 19.77 -2.45
CA ARG A 41 -15.71 20.74 -1.67
C ARG A 41 -17.21 20.51 -1.79
N ILE A 42 -17.94 20.87 -0.74
CA ILE A 42 -19.41 20.73 -0.70
C ILE A 42 -20.11 21.63 -1.71
N GLU A 43 -19.54 22.80 -1.97
CA GLU A 43 -19.99 23.77 -2.98
C GLU A 43 -19.90 23.18 -4.40
N ASP A 44 -19.00 22.21 -4.61
CA ASP A 44 -18.81 21.51 -5.87
C ASP A 44 -19.63 20.21 -5.95
N ASN A 45 -20.66 20.06 -5.10
CA ASN A 45 -21.56 18.90 -5.00
C ASN A 45 -20.88 17.61 -4.51
N TRP A 46 -19.88 17.72 -3.63
CA TRP A 46 -19.22 16.58 -3.01
C TRP A 46 -19.54 16.48 -1.52
N CYS A 47 -19.61 15.25 -1.02
CA CYS A 47 -19.84 14.97 0.39
C CYS A 47 -18.85 13.90 0.85
N SER A 48 -17.99 14.25 1.79
CA SER A 48 -17.03 13.32 2.39
C SER A 48 -17.61 12.76 3.67
N ASN A 49 -17.85 11.45 3.71
CA ASN A 49 -18.23 10.74 4.93
C ASN A 49 -17.00 10.09 5.54
N PHE A 50 -16.72 10.42 6.81
CA PHE A 50 -15.59 9.90 7.55
C PHE A 50 -16.04 8.88 8.59
N GLU A 51 -15.21 7.87 8.85
CA GLU A 51 -15.42 6.90 9.93
C GLU A 51 -16.80 6.22 9.87
N LEU A 52 -17.21 5.79 8.68
CA LEU A 52 -18.50 5.13 8.47
C LEU A 52 -18.52 3.80 9.20
N PRO A 53 -19.40 3.62 10.20
CA PRO A 53 -19.42 2.39 10.99
C PRO A 53 -19.85 1.20 10.13
N PRO A 54 -19.53 -0.03 10.57
CA PRO A 54 -20.14 -1.23 10.01
C PRO A 54 -21.66 -1.08 9.97
N ASP A 55 -22.28 -1.42 8.84
CA ASP A 55 -23.73 -1.46 8.74
C ASP A 55 -24.26 -2.89 8.94
N ALA A 56 -25.57 -3.01 9.14
CA ALA A 56 -26.22 -4.32 9.29
C ALA A 56 -26.24 -5.15 7.99
N GLY A 57 -25.69 -4.62 6.89
CA GLY A 57 -25.65 -5.24 5.58
C GLY A 57 -24.36 -6.02 5.35
N GLU A 58 -23.88 -5.99 4.11
CA GLU A 58 -22.66 -6.70 3.72
C GLU A 58 -21.38 -6.16 4.36
N ARG A 59 -21.44 -4.98 5.01
CA ARG A 59 -20.30 -4.35 5.70
C ARG A 59 -20.28 -4.63 7.20
N LYS A 60 -20.94 -5.70 7.65
CA LYS A 60 -21.13 -6.08 9.07
C LYS A 60 -19.87 -6.05 9.95
N HIS A 61 -18.67 -6.15 9.36
CA HIS A 61 -17.41 -6.23 10.10
C HIS A 61 -16.39 -5.15 9.75
N PHE A 62 -16.71 -4.22 8.84
CA PHE A 62 -15.73 -3.27 8.35
C PHE A 62 -16.26 -1.84 8.40
N ARG A 63 -15.48 -0.99 9.08
CA ARG A 63 -15.59 0.47 9.01
C ARG A 63 -14.93 0.94 7.71
N ILE A 64 -15.44 2.01 7.12
CA ILE A 64 -14.77 2.71 6.03
C ILE A 64 -14.20 4.02 6.57
N ASP A 65 -12.91 4.24 6.40
CA ASP A 65 -12.25 5.44 6.92
C ASP A 65 -12.74 6.71 6.19
N VAL A 66 -12.81 6.67 4.85
CA VAL A 66 -13.43 7.73 4.05
C VAL A 66 -14.25 7.15 2.90
N LEU A 67 -15.49 7.60 2.75
CA LEU A 67 -16.30 7.39 1.55
C LEU A 67 -16.68 8.75 0.96
N LEU A 68 -16.18 9.02 -0.22
CA LEU A 68 -16.47 10.24 -0.95
C LEU A 68 -17.68 10.00 -1.87
N LEU A 69 -18.70 10.80 -1.65
CA LEU A 69 -19.96 10.80 -2.39
C LEU A 69 -20.02 12.03 -3.28
N GLN A 70 -20.55 11.88 -4.48
CA GLN A 70 -20.92 12.98 -5.35
C GLN A 70 -22.44 13.08 -5.38
N TYR A 71 -22.98 14.27 -5.18
CA TYR A 71 -24.39 14.51 -5.46
C TYR A 71 -24.60 14.47 -6.96
N GLY A 72 -25.30 13.44 -7.43
CA GLY A 72 -25.48 13.14 -8.84
C GLY A 72 -26.52 14.05 -9.48
N PRO A 73 -26.17 14.83 -10.52
CA PRO A 73 -27.14 15.53 -11.36
C PRO A 73 -27.65 14.66 -12.53
N THR A 74 -27.12 13.44 -12.71
CA THR A 74 -27.40 12.59 -13.88
C THR A 74 -28.82 12.02 -13.86
N PHE A 75 -29.43 11.95 -15.05
CA PHE A 75 -30.84 11.58 -15.30
C PHE A 75 -31.33 10.27 -14.68
N HIS A 76 -30.42 9.32 -14.38
CA HIS A 76 -30.80 7.99 -13.89
C HIS A 76 -30.86 7.89 -12.35
N ALA A 77 -30.36 8.89 -11.61
CA ALA A 77 -30.49 8.98 -10.15
C ALA A 77 -30.42 10.44 -9.63
N PRO A 78 -31.23 11.37 -10.16
CA PRO A 78 -31.19 12.77 -9.74
C PRO A 78 -31.56 12.90 -8.27
N GLY A 79 -30.78 13.70 -7.53
CA GLY A 79 -31.03 13.93 -6.11
C GLY A 79 -30.39 12.91 -5.17
N THR A 80 -29.55 12.00 -5.68
CA THR A 80 -28.90 10.96 -4.88
C THR A 80 -27.41 11.24 -4.67
N LEU A 81 -26.87 10.70 -3.58
CA LEU A 81 -25.44 10.67 -3.31
C LEU A 81 -24.86 9.36 -3.84
N VAL A 82 -23.93 9.46 -4.80
CA VAL A 82 -23.30 8.31 -5.45
C VAL A 82 -21.85 8.20 -4.98
N PRO A 83 -21.41 7.04 -4.44
CA PRO A 83 -20.01 6.83 -4.11
C PRO A 83 -19.12 6.92 -5.34
N ARG A 84 -18.03 7.67 -5.21
CA ARG A 84 -17.03 7.86 -6.27
C ARG A 84 -15.65 7.41 -5.87
N LEU A 85 -15.27 7.60 -4.61
CA LEU A 85 -13.96 7.20 -4.10
C LEU A 85 -14.13 6.61 -2.69
N LEU A 86 -13.48 5.48 -2.46
CA LEU A 86 -13.27 4.91 -1.13
C LEU A 86 -11.81 5.09 -0.75
N VAL A 87 -11.55 5.58 0.47
CA VAL A 87 -10.20 5.68 1.01
C VAL A 87 -10.08 4.83 2.25
N GLU A 88 -9.07 3.95 2.24
CA GLU A 88 -8.69 3.12 3.38
C GLU A 88 -7.30 3.53 3.84
N ILE A 89 -7.13 3.76 5.14
CA ILE A 89 -5.94 4.34 5.72
C ILE A 89 -5.39 3.38 6.77
N LYS A 90 -4.08 3.17 6.75
CA LYS A 90 -3.38 2.50 7.85
C LYS A 90 -2.25 3.36 8.38
N GLY A 91 -2.16 3.44 9.71
CA GLY A 91 -1.06 4.08 10.38
C GLY A 91 0.14 3.18 10.57
N ARG A 92 1.01 3.61 11.49
CA ARG A 92 2.24 2.90 11.86
C ARG A 92 1.94 1.45 12.27
N GLY A 93 2.53 0.51 11.55
CA GLY A 93 2.42 -0.93 11.80
C GLY A 93 1.48 -1.68 10.85
N GLY A 94 0.61 -0.97 10.12
CA GLY A 94 -0.21 -1.57 9.06
C GLY A 94 0.63 -1.98 7.85
N SER A 95 0.21 -3.05 7.17
CA SER A 95 0.88 -3.51 5.95
C SER A 95 0.12 -3.10 4.70
N PRO A 96 0.81 -2.87 3.55
CA PRO A 96 0.14 -2.63 2.27
C PRO A 96 -0.88 -3.72 1.91
N ARG A 97 -0.55 -4.98 2.22
CA ARG A 97 -1.44 -6.12 1.99
C ARG A 97 -2.73 -6.01 2.79
N GLU A 98 -2.65 -5.53 4.03
CA GLU A 98 -3.80 -5.42 4.91
C GLU A 98 -4.73 -4.28 4.48
N VAL A 99 -4.17 -3.09 4.21
CA VAL A 99 -4.97 -1.94 3.72
C VAL A 99 -5.62 -2.27 2.38
N GLU A 100 -4.91 -2.91 1.45
CA GLU A 100 -5.47 -3.34 0.16
C GLU A 100 -6.58 -4.37 0.32
N ARG A 101 -6.43 -5.33 1.25
CA ARG A 101 -7.47 -6.34 1.53
C ARG A 101 -8.73 -5.69 2.10
N GLN A 102 -8.59 -4.79 3.07
CA GLN A 102 -9.72 -4.09 3.68
C GLN A 102 -10.41 -3.20 2.64
N ALA A 103 -9.65 -2.42 1.88
CA ALA A 103 -10.16 -1.57 0.81
C ALA A 103 -10.91 -2.38 -0.26
N LEU A 104 -10.39 -3.53 -0.68
CA LEU A 104 -11.05 -4.42 -1.64
C LEU A 104 -12.40 -4.94 -1.14
N LEU A 105 -12.46 -5.40 0.11
CA LEU A 105 -13.70 -5.90 0.71
C LEU A 105 -14.74 -4.78 0.85
N ASN A 106 -14.32 -3.61 1.32
CA ASN A 106 -15.17 -2.43 1.48
C ASN A 106 -15.68 -1.91 0.13
N ALA A 107 -14.84 -1.91 -0.90
CA ALA A 107 -15.20 -1.47 -2.24
C ALA A 107 -16.21 -2.43 -2.89
N LYS A 108 -16.01 -3.74 -2.78
CA LYS A 108 -16.96 -4.76 -3.29
C LYS A 108 -18.33 -4.62 -2.63
N ALA A 109 -18.37 -4.44 -1.31
CA ALA A 109 -19.63 -4.22 -0.60
C ALA A 109 -20.33 -2.92 -1.04
N SER A 110 -19.56 -1.85 -1.24
CA SER A 110 -20.09 -0.56 -1.72
C SER A 110 -20.62 -0.67 -3.16
N ILE A 111 -19.92 -1.37 -4.05
CA ILE A 111 -20.37 -1.62 -5.43
C ILE A 111 -21.73 -2.32 -5.43
N ARG A 112 -21.89 -3.38 -4.63
CA ARG A 112 -23.16 -4.12 -4.56
C ARG A 112 -24.28 -3.30 -3.92
N GLN A 113 -23.99 -2.63 -2.79
CA GLN A 113 -24.97 -1.82 -2.08
C GLN A 113 -25.53 -0.67 -2.92
N TYR A 114 -24.66 -0.02 -3.70
CA TYR A 114 -25.04 1.15 -4.52
C TYR A 114 -25.24 0.81 -6.01
N SER A 115 -25.17 -0.48 -6.38
CA SER A 115 -25.30 -0.97 -7.76
C SER A 115 -24.39 -0.22 -8.75
N LEU A 116 -23.12 -0.06 -8.39
CA LEU A 116 -22.14 0.68 -9.18
C LEU A 116 -21.53 -0.22 -10.27
N ALA A 117 -21.13 0.38 -11.40
CA ALA A 117 -20.31 -0.32 -12.40
C ALA A 117 -18.86 -0.53 -11.94
N GLY A 118 -18.39 0.34 -11.03
CA GLY A 118 -17.08 0.26 -10.43
C GLY A 118 -16.85 1.41 -9.46
N LEU A 119 -15.70 1.42 -8.80
CA LEU A 119 -15.37 2.38 -7.75
C LEU A 119 -13.88 2.71 -7.76
N PHE A 120 -13.53 3.98 -7.61
CA PHE A 120 -12.15 4.36 -7.31
C PHE A 120 -11.82 4.01 -5.87
N VAL A 121 -10.62 3.51 -5.65
CA VAL A 121 -10.11 3.18 -4.32
C VAL A 121 -8.76 3.84 -4.14
N GLN A 122 -8.55 4.47 -3.00
CA GLN A 122 -7.25 4.97 -2.58
C GLN A 122 -6.85 4.22 -1.31
N THR A 123 -5.66 3.65 -1.32
CA THR A 123 -5.05 3.11 -0.10
C THR A 123 -3.98 4.07 0.36
N VAL A 124 -3.95 4.37 1.66
CA VAL A 124 -2.97 5.25 2.27
C VAL A 124 -2.28 4.55 3.43
N ILE A 125 -0.96 4.70 3.50
CA ILE A 125 -0.13 4.13 4.56
C ILE A 125 0.72 5.24 5.16
N GLY A 126 0.52 5.51 6.44
CA GLY A 126 1.39 6.35 7.25
C GLY A 126 2.48 5.49 7.91
N ILE A 127 3.74 5.76 7.58
CA ILE A 127 4.90 5.16 8.24
C ILE A 127 5.85 6.26 8.73
N GLU A 128 6.87 5.89 9.50
CA GLU A 128 7.84 6.83 10.10
C GLU A 128 8.47 7.81 9.12
N SER A 129 8.70 7.39 7.87
CA SER A 129 9.32 8.23 6.86
C SER A 129 8.35 9.17 6.13
N GLY A 130 7.04 8.99 6.26
CA GLY A 130 6.06 9.84 5.57
C GLY A 130 4.74 9.16 5.27
N LEU A 131 3.89 9.87 4.52
CA LEU A 131 2.59 9.39 4.06
C LEU A 131 2.71 8.91 2.62
N TYR A 132 2.22 7.71 2.35
CA TYR A 132 2.29 7.10 1.03
C TYR A 132 0.90 6.67 0.56
N PHE A 133 0.64 6.78 -0.72
CA PHE A 133 -0.67 6.44 -1.30
C PHE A 133 -0.53 5.60 -2.56
N ARG A 134 -1.63 4.93 -2.91
CA ARG A 134 -1.81 4.30 -4.22
C ARG A 134 -3.27 4.34 -4.64
N PHE A 135 -3.51 4.53 -5.94
CA PHE A 135 -4.85 4.56 -6.51
C PHE A 135 -5.15 3.30 -7.30
N TRP A 136 -6.40 2.88 -7.19
CA TRP A 136 -6.94 1.69 -7.80
C TRP A 136 -8.30 1.97 -8.41
N TRP A 137 -8.63 1.15 -9.39
CA TRP A 137 -9.97 0.93 -9.87
C TRP A 137 -10.41 -0.48 -9.50
N ILE A 138 -11.69 -0.63 -9.17
CA ILE A 138 -12.35 -1.92 -9.11
C ILE A 138 -13.60 -1.87 -9.98
N ASP A 139 -13.74 -2.87 -10.84
CA ASP A 139 -14.90 -3.08 -11.68
C ASP A 139 -15.89 -4.03 -10.99
N ALA A 140 -17.18 -3.86 -11.24
CA ALA A 140 -18.22 -4.72 -10.66
C ALA A 140 -18.10 -6.20 -11.06
N HIS A 141 -17.48 -6.48 -12.21
CA HIS A 141 -17.27 -7.82 -12.73
C HIS A 141 -15.87 -8.39 -12.40
N PHE A 142 -14.95 -7.56 -11.92
CA PHE A 142 -13.58 -7.96 -11.63
C PHE A 142 -13.35 -8.15 -10.12
N GLU A 143 -12.59 -9.18 -9.75
CA GLU A 143 -12.45 -9.56 -8.34
C GLU A 143 -11.30 -8.85 -7.59
N GLY A 144 -10.51 -8.01 -8.24
CA GLY A 144 -9.29 -7.42 -7.66
C GLY A 144 -9.19 -5.90 -7.78
N LEU A 145 -8.20 -5.34 -7.10
CA LEU A 145 -7.80 -3.94 -7.27
C LEU A 145 -6.86 -3.82 -8.47
N VAL A 146 -7.27 -3.05 -9.47
CA VAL A 146 -6.47 -2.71 -10.65
C VAL A 146 -5.77 -1.38 -10.41
N PRO A 147 -4.44 -1.31 -10.38
CA PRO A 147 -3.74 -0.07 -10.08
C PRO A 147 -3.81 0.92 -11.25
N LEU A 148 -4.01 2.20 -10.94
CA LEU A 148 -4.06 3.26 -11.96
C LEU A 148 -2.66 3.68 -12.47
N ASP A 149 -1.61 3.32 -11.74
CA ASP A 149 -0.22 3.68 -12.05
C ASP A 149 0.47 2.73 -13.04
N SER A 150 -0.25 1.76 -13.63
CA SER A 150 0.32 0.66 -14.42
C SER A 150 1.29 -0.25 -13.64
N GLY A 151 1.38 -0.08 -12.33
CA GLY A 151 2.21 -0.89 -11.48
C GLY A 151 1.64 -2.31 -11.30
N PRO A 152 2.39 -3.18 -10.62
CA PRO A 152 1.94 -4.54 -10.31
C PRO A 152 0.64 -4.57 -9.48
N PRO A 153 -0.17 -5.62 -9.61
CA PRO A 153 -1.45 -5.75 -8.93
C PRO A 153 -1.29 -5.88 -7.41
N SER A 154 -2.41 -5.68 -6.70
CA SER A 154 -2.55 -5.81 -5.25
C SER A 154 -2.01 -7.16 -4.73
N GLY A 155 -1.43 -7.14 -3.53
CA GLY A 155 -0.91 -8.32 -2.84
C GLY A 155 0.47 -8.84 -3.31
N THR A 156 0.94 -8.44 -4.50
CA THR A 156 2.26 -8.85 -5.03
C THR A 156 3.41 -8.26 -4.21
N ARG A 157 4.56 -8.96 -4.14
CA ARG A 157 5.75 -8.45 -3.41
C ARG A 157 6.28 -7.13 -4.01
N ARG A 158 6.19 -6.97 -5.34
CA ARG A 158 6.57 -5.73 -6.03
C ARG A 158 5.59 -4.60 -5.73
N GLY A 159 4.28 -4.83 -5.79
CA GLY A 159 3.26 -3.80 -5.53
C GLY A 159 3.32 -3.12 -4.17
N ARG A 160 3.87 -3.80 -3.15
CA ARG A 160 4.10 -3.21 -1.83
C ARG A 160 5.14 -2.07 -1.83
N ARG A 161 5.96 -1.96 -2.87
CA ARG A 161 7.00 -0.92 -3.01
C ARG A 161 6.58 0.24 -3.90
N GLU A 162 5.42 0.14 -4.55
CA GLU A 162 4.94 1.10 -5.55
C GLU A 162 4.07 2.20 -4.94
N TYR A 163 3.95 2.23 -3.61
CA TYR A 163 3.26 3.32 -2.95
C TYR A 163 4.05 4.61 -3.10
N ILE A 164 3.36 5.66 -3.52
CA ILE A 164 3.96 6.96 -3.85
C ILE A 164 3.94 7.82 -2.59
N ALA A 165 5.10 8.34 -2.20
CA ALA A 165 5.20 9.29 -1.11
C ALA A 165 4.52 10.61 -1.50
N VAL A 166 3.65 11.15 -0.63
CA VAL A 166 2.93 12.41 -0.90
C VAL A 166 3.91 13.60 -1.00
N GLU A 167 5.03 13.55 -0.29
CA GLU A 167 6.00 14.66 -0.21
C GLU A 167 6.97 14.76 -1.41
N THR A 168 7.04 13.71 -2.25
CA THR A 168 7.94 13.67 -3.41
C THR A 168 7.31 14.34 -4.63
N GLU A 169 8.09 14.54 -5.69
CA GLU A 169 7.60 15.08 -6.97
C GLU A 169 6.48 14.22 -7.57
N GLN A 170 6.60 12.89 -7.47
CA GLN A 170 5.55 11.95 -7.87
C GLN A 170 4.26 12.10 -7.06
N GLY A 171 4.33 12.70 -5.86
CA GLY A 171 3.15 13.05 -5.06
C GLY A 171 2.17 13.97 -5.80
N ALA A 172 2.64 14.72 -6.82
CA ALA A 172 1.77 15.51 -7.71
C ALA A 172 0.76 14.65 -8.49
N LEU A 173 1.03 13.35 -8.69
CA LEU A 173 0.07 12.42 -9.32
C LEU A 173 -1.24 12.29 -8.52
N LEU A 174 -1.24 12.62 -7.23
CA LEU A 174 -2.45 12.63 -6.41
C LEU A 174 -3.54 13.51 -7.02
N GLU A 175 -3.18 14.69 -7.52
CA GLU A 175 -4.12 15.63 -8.14
C GLU A 175 -4.68 15.09 -9.45
N MET A 176 -3.81 14.46 -10.24
CA MET A 176 -4.20 13.80 -11.48
C MET A 176 -5.23 12.69 -11.19
N TYR A 177 -5.00 11.85 -10.18
CA TYR A 177 -5.97 10.81 -9.82
C TYR A 177 -7.28 11.38 -9.30
N TYR A 178 -7.24 12.44 -8.49
CA TYR A 178 -8.47 13.13 -8.07
C TYR A 178 -9.22 13.76 -9.25
N ALA A 179 -8.53 14.23 -10.29
CA ALA A 179 -9.18 14.67 -11.52
C ALA A 179 -9.93 13.52 -12.22
N GLN A 180 -9.36 12.30 -12.24
CA GLN A 180 -10.06 11.12 -12.77
C GLN A 180 -11.31 10.76 -11.94
N VAL A 181 -11.22 10.85 -10.60
CA VAL A 181 -12.37 10.66 -9.70
C VAL A 181 -13.49 11.63 -10.02
N ARG A 182 -13.17 12.91 -10.25
CA ARG A 182 -14.17 13.94 -10.62
C ARG A 182 -14.84 13.65 -11.96
N ARG A 183 -14.05 13.17 -12.95
CA ARG A 183 -14.56 12.75 -14.25
C ARG A 183 -15.43 11.50 -14.15
N GLY A 184 -15.15 10.63 -13.19
CA GLY A 184 -15.89 9.40 -12.93
C GLY A 184 -15.52 8.23 -13.86
N THR A 185 -14.44 8.36 -14.63
CA THR A 185 -13.96 7.33 -15.56
C THR A 185 -12.46 7.14 -15.33
N PRO A 186 -11.99 5.92 -15.01
CA PRO A 186 -10.56 5.67 -14.80
C PRO A 186 -9.81 5.68 -16.14
N ASP A 187 -8.62 6.26 -16.17
CA ASP A 187 -7.67 6.06 -17.26
C ASP A 187 -6.86 4.79 -16.93
N LEU A 188 -7.42 3.63 -17.27
CA LEU A 188 -6.75 2.36 -17.03
C LEU A 188 -5.57 2.19 -17.99
N PRO A 189 -4.43 1.63 -17.52
CA PRO A 189 -3.36 1.21 -18.39
C PRO A 189 -3.94 0.25 -19.43
N GLN A 190 -3.80 0.56 -20.72
CA GLN A 190 -4.09 -0.43 -21.74
C GLN A 190 -2.97 -1.47 -21.68
N GLU A 191 -3.31 -2.73 -21.42
CA GLU A 191 -2.34 -3.78 -21.68
C GLU A 191 -1.97 -3.69 -23.17
N PRO A 192 -0.67 -3.73 -23.53
CA PRO A 192 -0.31 -3.81 -24.92
C PRO A 192 -1.00 -5.06 -25.46
N PHE A 193 -1.94 -4.87 -26.38
CA PHE A 193 -2.54 -5.98 -27.12
C PHE A 193 -1.38 -6.73 -27.77
N SER A 194 -1.03 -7.89 -27.22
CA SER A 194 -0.11 -8.81 -27.89
C SER A 194 -0.81 -9.22 -29.18
N GLN A 195 -0.42 -8.61 -30.29
CA GLN A 195 -0.95 -8.85 -31.62
C GLN A 195 -0.51 -10.22 -32.18
N ASP A 196 0.13 -11.06 -31.36
CA ASP A 196 0.85 -12.27 -31.79
C ASP A 196 0.01 -13.56 -31.83
N ASP A 197 -1.28 -13.54 -31.50
CA ASP A 197 -2.13 -14.76 -31.53
C ASP A 197 -3.27 -14.73 -32.58
N PHE A 198 -3.26 -13.75 -33.49
CA PHE A 198 -4.08 -13.83 -34.72
C PHE A 198 -3.19 -14.09 -35.93
N SER A 199 -2.41 -15.18 -35.90
CA SER A 199 -1.96 -15.79 -37.15
C SER A 199 -3.20 -16.31 -37.89
N GLN A 200 -3.62 -15.48 -38.83
CA GLN A 200 -4.62 -15.78 -39.84
C GLN A 200 -4.03 -16.78 -40.85
N GLU A 201 -3.66 -17.98 -40.38
CA GLU A 201 -3.25 -19.12 -41.20
C GLU A 201 -4.28 -20.23 -41.04
N ASP A 202 -5.47 -20.05 -41.66
CA ASP A 202 -6.33 -21.19 -42.06
C ASP A 202 -7.54 -20.81 -42.94
N PHE A 203 -7.61 -19.57 -43.47
CA PHE A 203 -8.68 -19.18 -44.41
C PHE A 203 -8.15 -18.81 -45.79
N ALA A 204 -7.55 -19.80 -46.44
CA ALA A 204 -7.39 -19.90 -47.89
C ALA A 204 -7.56 -21.41 -48.19
N GLN A 205 -8.53 -21.94 -48.94
CA GLN A 205 -9.09 -21.56 -50.23
C GLN A 205 -10.36 -22.40 -50.47
N GLU A 206 -11.52 -21.78 -50.65
CA GLU A 206 -12.55 -22.25 -51.58
C GLU A 206 -13.14 -20.98 -52.21
N GLN A 207 -12.52 -20.47 -53.28
CA GLN A 207 -12.89 -20.74 -54.67
C GLN A 207 -14.30 -20.21 -55.00
N MET A 208 -14.36 -18.95 -55.47
CA MET A 208 -15.31 -18.51 -56.49
C MET A 208 -14.68 -17.39 -57.33
N ASP A 209 -14.84 -17.57 -58.64
CA ASP A 209 -14.22 -16.86 -59.77
C ASP A 209 -15.10 -15.65 -60.21
N PRO A 210 -14.82 -14.90 -61.29
CA PRO A 210 -14.66 -13.46 -61.24
C PRO A 210 -15.72 -12.68 -62.05
N PHE A 211 -16.04 -11.44 -61.66
CA PHE A 211 -16.69 -10.50 -62.58
C PHE A 211 -16.33 -9.04 -62.29
N SER A 212 -15.31 -8.56 -63.00
CA SER A 212 -15.29 -7.35 -63.84
C SER A 212 -15.82 -5.99 -63.32
N GLN A 213 -14.88 -5.03 -63.32
CA GLN A 213 -14.93 -3.66 -63.92
C GLN A 213 -14.93 -2.41 -63.02
N GLY A 214 -13.97 -1.51 -63.32
CA GLY A 214 -14.00 -0.05 -63.12
C GLY A 214 -13.03 0.48 -62.05
N GLN A 215 -11.78 0.86 -62.37
CA GLN A 215 -11.32 2.24 -62.69
C GLN A 215 -11.72 3.31 -61.63
N SER A 216 -10.88 4.22 -61.13
CA SER A 216 -9.51 4.68 -61.46
C SER A 216 -9.01 5.60 -60.33
N TYR A 217 -7.69 5.65 -60.17
CA TYR A 217 -6.93 6.54 -59.29
C TYR A 217 -7.23 8.04 -59.50
N GLN A 218 -7.22 8.83 -58.42
CA GLN A 218 -6.75 10.22 -58.49
C GLN A 218 -5.99 10.64 -57.23
N PHE A 219 -4.73 10.94 -57.48
CA PHE A 219 -3.67 11.42 -56.60
C PHE A 219 -3.84 12.94 -56.39
N VAL A 220 -3.67 13.45 -55.16
CA VAL A 220 -3.47 14.90 -54.92
C VAL A 220 -2.33 15.08 -53.90
N PRO A 221 -1.34 15.96 -54.15
CA PRO A 221 -0.11 16.05 -53.37
C PRO A 221 -0.20 17.01 -52.17
N GLU A 222 0.62 16.73 -51.16
CA GLU A 222 0.94 17.63 -50.05
C GLU A 222 1.70 18.89 -50.51
N PRO A 223 1.51 20.04 -49.84
CA PRO A 223 2.48 21.12 -49.88
C PRO A 223 3.43 21.08 -48.68
N VAL A 224 4.72 21.06 -49.03
CA VAL A 224 5.88 21.42 -48.20
C VAL A 224 5.86 22.93 -47.95
N GLY A 225 6.04 23.36 -46.71
CA GLY A 225 6.17 24.78 -46.36
C GLY A 225 6.68 25.00 -44.95
N SER A 226 7.98 25.24 -44.85
CA SER A 226 8.77 25.64 -43.69
C SER A 226 8.28 26.95 -43.05
N VAL A 227 8.59 27.21 -41.78
CA VAL A 227 9.10 28.51 -41.27
C VAL A 227 9.51 28.37 -39.79
N LEU A 228 10.73 28.80 -39.52
CA LEU A 228 11.35 29.05 -38.21
C LEU A 228 10.60 30.16 -37.46
N GLN A 229 10.44 30.04 -36.14
CA GLN A 229 10.46 31.25 -35.31
C GLN A 229 10.98 31.00 -33.89
N GLU A 230 11.77 31.98 -33.47
CA GLU A 230 12.71 32.06 -32.35
C GLU A 230 12.07 32.05 -30.95
N GLU A 231 12.85 31.58 -29.98
CA GLU A 231 12.66 31.89 -28.56
C GLU A 231 12.79 33.40 -28.28
N PRO A 232 12.26 33.85 -27.13
CA PRO A 232 13.14 34.61 -26.27
C PRO A 232 13.08 34.22 -24.80
N HIS A 233 14.28 34.18 -24.24
CA HIS A 233 14.63 34.26 -22.83
C HIS A 233 13.86 35.36 -22.06
N GLN A 234 13.37 35.03 -20.87
CA GLN A 234 13.20 36.01 -19.80
C GLN A 234 13.73 35.43 -18.48
N SER A 235 14.90 35.94 -18.10
CA SER A 235 15.46 35.93 -16.76
C SER A 235 14.70 36.91 -15.87
N PHE A 236 14.32 36.48 -14.66
CA PHE A 236 14.03 37.39 -13.56
C PHE A 236 14.88 37.01 -12.35
N GLU A 237 15.77 37.94 -12.00
CA GLU A 237 16.47 38.01 -10.72
C GLU A 237 15.61 38.71 -9.66
N ALA A 238 16.13 38.71 -8.42
CA ALA A 238 15.75 39.48 -7.24
C ALA A 238 14.61 38.90 -6.38
N ASP A 239 14.66 38.90 -5.05
CA ASP A 239 15.66 39.41 -4.12
C ASP A 239 15.43 38.79 -2.73
N VAL A 240 16.48 38.84 -1.92
CA VAL A 240 16.57 38.44 -0.52
C VAL A 240 15.79 39.39 0.40
N ALA A 241 15.08 38.85 1.40
CA ALA A 241 14.83 39.58 2.64
C ALA A 241 14.79 38.63 3.86
N HIS A 242 15.55 39.03 4.87
CA HIS A 242 15.80 38.43 6.17
C HIS A 242 14.64 38.61 7.16
N GLU A 243 14.62 37.71 8.16
CA GLU A 243 14.22 37.89 9.58
C GLU A 243 12.72 38.23 9.83
N ASP A 244 12.00 37.55 10.73
CA ASP A 244 12.21 37.60 12.16
C ASP A 244 11.77 36.34 12.93
N ASN A 245 12.50 36.18 14.02
CA ASN A 245 12.41 35.25 15.12
C ASN A 245 11.36 35.73 16.13
N GLU A 246 10.42 34.87 16.57
CA GLU A 246 9.83 35.02 17.91
C GLU A 246 9.25 33.72 18.46
N THR A 247 9.92 33.28 19.53
CA THR A 247 9.58 32.26 20.51
C THR A 247 8.29 32.60 21.27
N MET A 248 7.35 31.65 21.33
CA MET A 248 6.46 31.50 22.49
C MET A 248 6.30 30.03 22.87
N THR A 249 6.92 29.69 23.99
CA THR A 249 6.63 28.53 24.82
C THR A 249 5.39 28.86 25.65
N ASP A 250 4.38 28.00 25.66
CA ASP A 250 3.46 27.95 26.79
C ASP A 250 2.94 26.53 27.02
N ASP A 251 2.98 26.19 28.31
CA ASP A 251 2.77 24.92 28.94
C ASP A 251 1.34 24.38 28.78
N ILE A 252 1.22 23.09 28.42
CA ILE A 252 -0.01 22.33 28.63
C ILE A 252 0.36 21.07 29.40
N GLN A 253 0.14 21.12 30.72
CA GLN A 253 0.01 19.96 31.59
C GLN A 253 -1.22 19.16 31.17
N GLY A 254 -0.98 17.97 30.62
CA GLY A 254 -2.03 16.99 30.28
C GLY A 254 -1.98 15.82 31.25
N ASP A 255 -3.08 15.65 31.97
CA ASP A 255 -3.33 14.62 32.97
C ASP A 255 -3.08 13.19 32.44
N GLN A 256 -2.46 12.38 33.31
CA GLN A 256 -2.28 10.94 33.16
C GLN A 256 -3.63 10.23 33.28
N TYR A 257 -4.02 9.52 32.23
CA TYR A 257 -4.97 8.41 32.33
C TYR A 257 -4.19 7.09 32.17
N ASP A 258 -4.13 6.33 33.26
CA ASP A 258 -3.74 4.92 33.27
C ASP A 258 -4.89 4.09 32.68
N GLU A 259 -4.67 3.45 31.54
CA GLU A 259 -5.49 2.33 31.08
C GLU A 259 -4.62 1.07 30.99
N GLU A 260 -4.79 0.26 32.02
CA GLU A 260 -4.39 -1.13 32.15
C GLU A 260 -5.24 -1.96 31.17
N TYR A 261 -4.65 -2.53 30.12
CA TYR A 261 -5.33 -3.48 29.24
C TYR A 261 -4.53 -4.79 29.16
N ASP A 262 -4.89 -5.68 30.08
CA ASP A 262 -4.69 -7.13 30.01
C ASP A 262 -5.57 -7.70 28.88
N GLY A 263 -5.03 -8.60 28.04
CA GLY A 263 -5.87 -9.20 27.00
C GLY A 263 -5.17 -10.06 25.96
N ALA A 264 -4.67 -11.21 26.42
CA ALA A 264 -4.64 -12.52 25.76
C ALA A 264 -4.74 -12.65 24.22
N ASP A 265 -3.74 -13.35 23.67
CA ASP A 265 -3.87 -14.52 22.77
C ASP A 265 -5.11 -14.62 21.87
N LEU A 266 -4.89 -14.49 20.55
CA LEU A 266 -5.50 -15.40 19.57
C LEU A 266 -4.52 -15.67 18.42
N ALA A 267 -3.84 -16.81 18.53
CA ALA A 267 -3.24 -17.52 17.41
C ALA A 267 -4.32 -18.31 16.65
N SER A 268 -4.31 -18.21 15.33
CA SER A 268 -4.74 -19.23 14.37
C SER A 268 -3.77 -19.06 13.20
N GLU A 269 -2.82 -19.96 12.91
CA GLU A 269 -2.93 -21.36 12.49
C GLU A 269 -3.93 -21.54 11.34
N ASP A 270 -3.35 -21.57 10.13
CA ASP A 270 -3.67 -22.37 8.92
C ASP A 270 -3.08 -21.62 7.70
N GLU A 271 -2.44 -22.17 6.69
CA GLU A 271 -1.95 -23.49 6.29
C GLU A 271 -0.90 -23.17 5.20
N MET A 272 0.24 -23.86 5.19
CA MET A 272 0.86 -24.35 3.95
C MET A 272 2.06 -25.23 4.28
N GLU A 273 1.79 -26.53 4.18
CA GLU A 273 2.76 -27.59 3.97
C GLU A 273 3.50 -27.41 2.64
N ASP A 274 4.50 -28.28 2.48
CA ASP A 274 5.19 -28.63 1.23
C ASP A 274 6.50 -27.89 0.96
N TRP A 275 7.60 -28.32 1.61
CA TRP A 275 8.95 -28.33 1.02
C TRP A 275 9.85 -29.40 1.68
N MET A 276 10.04 -30.48 0.91
CA MET A 276 11.20 -31.38 0.81
C MET A 276 11.70 -32.16 2.04
N GLU A 277 11.55 -33.48 1.91
CA GLU A 277 12.45 -34.51 2.43
C GLU A 277 13.94 -34.18 2.20
N MET A 278 14.74 -34.37 3.24
CA MET A 278 16.06 -34.99 3.10
C MET A 278 16.34 -35.79 4.38
N GLU A 279 16.34 -37.12 4.27
CA GLU A 279 17.04 -37.98 5.21
C GLU A 279 18.55 -37.74 5.12
N PRO A 280 19.27 -37.98 6.23
CA PRO A 280 20.28 -39.02 6.10
C PRO A 280 20.28 -40.02 7.27
N VAL A 281 20.15 -41.29 6.88
CA VAL A 281 20.90 -42.49 7.26
C VAL A 281 21.87 -42.39 8.47
N ALA A 282 21.44 -43.09 9.53
CA ALA A 282 22.12 -43.92 10.54
C ALA A 282 23.61 -43.72 10.93
N GLN A 283 23.88 -43.80 12.25
CA GLN A 283 24.78 -44.84 12.81
C GLN A 283 24.60 -45.07 14.32
N ASP A 284 24.54 -46.34 14.68
CA ASP A 284 24.48 -46.91 16.04
C ASP A 284 25.77 -46.70 16.84
N GLY A 285 25.62 -46.61 18.16
CA GLY A 285 26.73 -46.62 19.12
C GLY A 285 26.23 -46.90 20.54
N THR A 286 26.20 -48.17 20.92
CA THR A 286 25.84 -48.69 22.24
C THR A 286 26.95 -48.47 23.26
N THR A 287 26.67 -47.83 24.41
CA THR A 287 27.43 -48.06 25.65
C THR A 287 26.57 -47.85 26.89
N ALA A 288 26.54 -48.86 27.76
CA ALA A 288 25.90 -48.83 29.08
C ALA A 288 26.75 -48.04 30.10
N GLY A 289 26.10 -47.23 30.94
CA GLY A 289 26.75 -46.52 32.04
C GLY A 289 25.78 -45.72 32.91
N THR A 290 25.68 -46.14 34.17
CA THR A 290 25.02 -45.53 35.33
C THR A 290 24.99 -44.00 35.33
N SER A 291 23.83 -43.34 35.55
CA SER A 291 23.79 -41.91 35.86
C SER A 291 22.51 -41.44 36.55
N GLN A 292 22.73 -40.61 37.57
CA GLN A 292 21.76 -39.84 38.33
C GLN A 292 20.84 -39.01 37.42
N SER A 293 19.57 -38.91 37.82
CA SER A 293 18.57 -38.02 37.21
C SER A 293 18.88 -36.55 37.54
N SER A 294 19.94 -36.01 36.94
CA SER A 294 19.98 -34.60 36.58
C SER A 294 19.26 -34.49 35.23
N ARG A 295 18.10 -33.83 35.20
CA ARG A 295 17.45 -33.46 33.94
C ARG A 295 18.41 -32.53 33.21
N SER A 296 19.28 -33.09 32.39
CA SER A 296 20.10 -32.34 31.45
C SER A 296 19.15 -31.68 30.47
N THR A 297 18.80 -30.42 30.74
CA THR A 297 18.25 -29.53 29.74
C THR A 297 19.36 -29.29 28.73
N SER A 298 19.52 -30.22 27.79
CA SER A 298 20.48 -30.10 26.69
C SER A 298 20.26 -28.76 26.03
N SER A 299 21.30 -27.92 26.08
CA SER A 299 21.33 -26.70 25.29
C SER A 299 21.33 -27.10 23.82
N ARG A 300 20.63 -26.32 23.00
CA ARG A 300 20.42 -26.55 21.58
C ARG A 300 20.87 -25.30 20.84
N GLN A 301 21.84 -25.48 19.95
CA GLN A 301 22.24 -24.43 19.05
C GLN A 301 21.16 -24.25 17.96
N ALA A 302 20.72 -23.01 17.76
CA ALA A 302 19.75 -22.62 16.75
C ALA A 302 20.42 -21.75 15.67
N LYS A 303 20.08 -22.01 14.41
CA LYS A 303 20.44 -21.12 13.30
C LYS A 303 19.51 -19.91 13.32
N ILE A 304 20.04 -18.74 13.63
CA ILE A 304 19.32 -17.47 13.62
C ILE A 304 19.45 -16.83 12.24
N ILE A 305 18.34 -16.51 11.61
CA ILE A 305 18.29 -15.82 10.31
C ILE A 305 17.81 -14.39 10.54
N MET A 306 18.57 -13.41 10.05
CA MET A 306 18.18 -12.00 10.09
C MET A 306 17.33 -11.67 8.85
N GLU A 307 16.18 -11.06 9.06
CA GLU A 307 15.37 -10.49 7.99
C GLU A 307 15.38 -8.96 8.11
N PRO A 308 16.22 -8.26 7.30
CA PRO A 308 16.27 -6.81 7.33
C PRO A 308 14.99 -6.24 6.72
N HIS A 309 14.43 -5.23 7.39
CA HIS A 309 13.27 -4.50 6.92
C HIS A 309 13.61 -3.01 6.84
N LEU A 310 13.17 -2.35 5.77
CA LEU A 310 13.39 -0.90 5.58
C LEU A 310 12.50 -0.05 6.50
N MET A 311 11.34 -0.57 6.89
CA MET A 311 10.27 0.20 7.58
C MET A 311 9.82 -0.46 8.91
N GLN A 312 10.48 -1.53 9.35
CA GLN A 312 10.16 -2.25 10.60
C GLN A 312 11.46 -2.60 11.33
N SER A 313 11.38 -2.85 12.64
CA SER A 313 12.52 -3.41 13.37
C SER A 313 12.94 -4.74 12.76
N THR A 314 14.24 -4.94 12.58
CA THR A 314 14.85 -6.19 12.12
C THR A 314 14.29 -7.40 12.88
N LYS A 315 13.87 -8.42 12.14
CA LYS A 315 13.34 -9.67 12.71
C LYS A 315 14.42 -10.74 12.70
N TYR A 316 14.36 -11.60 13.70
CA TYR A 316 15.23 -12.76 13.84
C TYR A 316 14.38 -14.02 13.87
N LEU A 317 14.73 -14.97 13.01
CA LEU A 317 13.97 -16.21 12.81
C LEU A 317 14.80 -17.41 13.26
N PHE A 318 14.21 -18.32 14.04
CA PHE A 318 14.84 -19.60 14.37
C PHE A 318 13.79 -20.72 14.55
N ARG A 319 14.21 -21.99 14.44
CA ARG A 319 13.31 -23.15 14.58
C ARG A 319 13.26 -23.64 16.03
N ARG A 320 12.06 -23.74 16.61
CA ARG A 320 11.79 -24.30 17.94
C ARG A 320 10.70 -25.36 17.85
N ARG A 321 11.06 -26.62 18.14
CA ARG A 321 10.15 -27.79 18.08
C ARG A 321 9.40 -27.89 16.75
N GLY A 322 10.12 -27.81 15.65
CA GLY A 322 9.53 -27.90 14.30
C GLY A 322 8.95 -26.59 13.77
N LYS A 323 8.51 -25.65 14.64
CA LYS A 323 7.90 -24.37 14.25
C LYS A 323 8.92 -23.23 14.17
N THR A 324 8.77 -22.34 13.21
CA THR A 324 9.58 -21.10 13.12
C THR A 324 9.08 -20.09 14.15
N ARG A 325 10.01 -19.48 14.88
CA ARG A 325 9.76 -18.39 15.82
C ARG A 325 10.30 -17.09 15.25
N VAL A 326 9.49 -16.05 15.35
CA VAL A 326 9.84 -14.68 14.99
C VAL A 326 10.15 -13.92 16.28
N THR A 327 11.36 -13.39 16.40
CA THR A 327 11.83 -12.63 17.56
C THR A 327 12.44 -11.31 17.14
N ARG A 328 12.64 -10.42 18.10
CA ARG A 328 13.35 -9.14 17.98
C ARG A 328 14.64 -9.20 18.79
N GLU A 329 15.56 -8.26 18.57
CA GLU A 329 16.83 -8.19 19.28
C GLU A 329 16.67 -8.19 20.82
N ARG A 330 15.65 -7.51 21.34
CA ARG A 330 15.35 -7.45 22.78
C ARG A 330 14.98 -8.79 23.42
N ASP A 331 14.60 -9.79 22.62
CA ASP A 331 14.20 -11.13 23.09
C ASP A 331 15.42 -12.05 23.32
N TRP A 332 16.64 -11.53 23.08
CA TRP A 332 17.90 -12.25 23.23
C TRP A 332 18.78 -11.62 24.31
N ASP A 333 19.45 -12.47 25.08
CA ASP A 333 20.58 -12.09 25.92
C ASP A 333 21.88 -12.28 25.15
N LYS A 334 22.70 -11.23 25.10
CA LYS A 334 23.99 -11.23 24.40
C LYS A 334 25.07 -11.65 25.37
N GLN A 335 25.78 -12.73 25.03
CA GLN A 335 26.92 -13.22 25.80
C GLN A 335 28.11 -13.45 24.87
N VAL A 336 29.31 -13.49 25.43
CA VAL A 336 30.53 -13.82 24.69
C VAL A 336 30.97 -15.22 25.13
N TYR A 337 31.03 -16.15 24.18
CA TYR A 337 31.54 -17.50 24.39
C TYR A 337 32.69 -17.74 23.43
N ASP A 338 33.86 -18.08 23.97
CA ASP A 338 35.08 -18.31 23.20
C ASP A 338 35.41 -17.16 22.23
N GLY A 339 35.36 -15.93 22.74
CA GLY A 339 35.60 -14.70 21.97
C GLY A 339 34.53 -14.35 20.93
N THR A 340 33.45 -15.13 20.81
CA THR A 340 32.38 -14.93 19.83
C THR A 340 31.07 -14.52 20.50
N GLU A 341 30.39 -13.50 19.95
CA GLU A 341 29.07 -13.08 20.43
C GLU A 341 28.01 -14.17 20.12
N ILE A 342 27.39 -14.71 21.17
CA ILE A 342 26.25 -15.61 21.11
C ILE A 342 25.01 -14.94 21.68
N TRP A 343 23.86 -15.31 21.14
CA TRP A 343 22.55 -14.83 21.55
C TRP A 343 21.79 -15.98 22.19
N ILE A 344 21.32 -15.79 23.43
CA ILE A 344 20.55 -16.76 24.20
C ILE A 344 19.09 -16.30 24.26
N TYR A 345 18.16 -17.16 23.89
CA TYR A 345 16.76 -16.79 23.83
C TYR A 345 16.16 -16.66 25.24
N LYS A 346 15.70 -15.46 25.63
CA LYS A 346 15.27 -15.15 27.00
C LYS A 346 14.12 -16.04 27.50
N ALA A 347 13.16 -16.35 26.62
CA ALA A 347 12.00 -17.15 27.01
C ALA A 347 12.29 -18.66 27.11
N ASP A 348 13.43 -19.13 26.59
CA ASP A 348 13.87 -20.54 26.71
C ASP A 348 15.39 -20.62 26.52
N SER A 349 16.13 -20.45 27.62
CA SER A 349 17.60 -20.38 27.65
C SER A 349 18.32 -21.63 27.13
N ARG A 350 17.59 -22.70 26.83
CA ARG A 350 18.12 -23.86 26.12
C ARG A 350 18.49 -23.52 24.67
N TYR A 351 17.88 -22.51 24.06
CA TYR A 351 18.16 -22.12 22.68
C TYR A 351 19.16 -20.97 22.64
N TRP A 352 20.26 -21.18 21.94
CA TRP A 352 21.28 -20.17 21.70
C TRP A 352 21.79 -20.23 20.27
N GLY A 353 22.35 -19.15 19.73
CA GLY A 353 22.91 -19.14 18.38
C GLY A 353 23.91 -18.01 18.19
N TYR A 354 24.67 -18.05 17.10
CA TYR A 354 25.55 -16.94 16.75
C TYR A 354 24.74 -15.77 16.20
N LYS A 355 25.22 -14.55 16.46
CA LYS A 355 24.66 -13.36 15.84
C LYS A 355 24.73 -13.48 14.31
N PRO A 356 23.62 -13.34 13.58
CA PRO A 356 23.66 -13.34 12.13
C PRO A 356 24.48 -12.15 11.64
N LYS A 357 25.33 -12.39 10.64
CA LYS A 357 26.18 -11.37 10.02
C LYS A 357 25.39 -10.44 9.11
#